data_AF-A0A960QWK8-F1
#
_entry.id   AF-A0A960QWK8-F1
#
_cell.length_a   1.000
_cell.length_b   1.000
_cell.length_c   1.000
_cell.angle_alpha   90.00
_cell.angle_beta   90.00
_cell.angle_gamma   90.00
#
_symmetry.space_group_name_H-M   'P 1'
#
loop_
_entity.id
_entity.type
_entity.pdbx_description
1 polymer ?
#
loop_
_entity_poly.entity_id
_entity_poly.type
_entity_poly.pdbx_seq_one_letter_code
_entity_poly.pdbx_strand_id
1 'polypeptide(L)'
;LEGDLIEKAAEAGLRSLFVGFESLEPANLEQSNKRQNLGRDYRAAIDRLHELGIMINGSFVFGLDGDDVSVFDRTVNWAVECGITTATFHIATPYPGTAFYEQMRSTGRMRTDNWDLYDTRHVTFEPAGMKPKDLKDGYDRAYREFYTWSSIVRSSLFHGSPKHQLKHFFYAGGWKKFEPLWNLVIQMKRLRLMTPLLEGILSKVSRQEADAEEATQAAATIYP
;
A
#
# COMPACT_ATOMS: atom_id res chain seq x y z
N LEU A 1 10.33 -11.16 -7.40
CA LEU A 1 11.06 -11.64 -6.20
C LEU A 1 11.65 -12.99 -6.58
N GLU A 2 12.97 -13.10 -6.69
CA GLU A 2 13.66 -14.33 -7.13
C GLU A 2 14.49 -14.90 -5.96
N GLY A 3 14.83 -16.20 -6.00
CA GLY A 3 15.60 -16.86 -4.93
C GLY A 3 14.81 -17.02 -3.62
N ASP A 4 15.51 -17.12 -2.48
CA ASP A 4 14.94 -17.34 -1.13
C ASP A 4 15.12 -16.13 -0.18
N LEU A 5 15.49 -14.97 -0.74
CA LEU A 5 15.84 -13.78 0.04
C LEU A 5 14.68 -13.28 0.89
N ILE A 6 13.45 -13.33 0.34
CA ILE A 6 12.28 -12.79 1.02
C ILE A 6 11.83 -13.68 2.18
N GLU A 7 11.99 -15.00 2.06
CA GLU A 7 11.77 -15.97 3.13
C GLU A 7 12.77 -15.74 4.26
N LYS A 8 14.07 -15.64 3.94
CA LYS A 8 15.11 -15.32 4.93
C LYS A 8 14.85 -13.99 5.64
N ALA A 9 14.40 -12.98 4.90
CA ALA A 9 14.01 -11.70 5.48
C ALA A 9 12.80 -11.86 6.43
N ALA A 10 11.78 -12.64 6.04
CA ALA A 10 10.63 -12.94 6.89
C ALA A 10 11.05 -13.65 8.18
N GLU A 11 11.94 -14.66 8.09
CA GLU A 11 12.49 -15.38 9.24
C GLU A 11 13.26 -14.46 10.20
N ALA A 12 14.03 -13.53 9.63
CA ALA A 12 14.79 -12.50 10.34
C ALA A 12 13.90 -11.41 10.97
N GLY A 13 12.60 -11.37 10.68
CA GLY A 13 11.66 -10.45 11.33
C GLY A 13 11.04 -9.40 10.42
N LEU A 14 11.22 -9.48 9.10
CA LEU A 14 10.52 -8.60 8.16
C LEU A 14 9.00 -8.84 8.23
N ARG A 15 8.23 -7.79 8.54
CA ARG A 15 6.76 -7.85 8.67
C ARG A 15 6.01 -6.90 7.74
N SER A 16 6.69 -5.91 7.17
CA SER A 16 6.10 -5.02 6.20
C SER A 16 7.13 -4.51 5.19
N LEU A 17 6.68 -4.31 3.96
CA LEU A 17 7.46 -3.72 2.88
C LEU A 17 6.74 -2.54 2.25
N PHE A 18 7.51 -1.51 1.93
CA PHE A 18 7.07 -0.43 1.06
C PHE A 18 7.38 -0.78 -0.40
N VAL A 19 6.37 -0.78 -1.27
CA VAL A 19 6.49 -1.15 -2.67
C VAL A 19 5.99 -0.02 -3.56
N GLY A 20 6.88 0.52 -4.38
CA GLY A 20 6.54 1.50 -5.42
C GLY A 20 5.95 0.82 -6.66
N PHE A 21 4.61 0.71 -6.70
CA PHE A 21 3.88 0.24 -7.88
C PHE A 21 3.78 1.33 -8.95
N GLU A 22 3.70 2.59 -8.52
CA GLU A 22 3.75 3.80 -9.37
C GLU A 22 2.52 3.99 -10.23
N SER A 23 2.35 3.20 -11.29
CA SER A 23 1.19 3.25 -12.17
C SER A 23 0.83 1.85 -12.64
N LEU A 24 -0.46 1.61 -12.84
CA LEU A 24 -0.97 0.37 -13.43
C LEU A 24 -1.07 0.45 -14.96
N GLU A 25 -0.82 1.64 -15.53
CA GLU A 25 -0.86 1.89 -16.97
C GLU A 25 0.54 1.65 -17.57
N PRO A 26 0.71 0.67 -18.49
CA PRO A 26 2.00 0.39 -19.11
C PRO A 26 2.68 1.60 -19.75
N ALA A 27 1.94 2.47 -20.43
CA ALA A 27 2.48 3.67 -21.07
C ALA A 27 3.17 4.62 -20.07
N ASN A 28 2.61 4.73 -18.86
CA ASN A 28 3.15 5.58 -17.80
C ASN A 28 4.42 5.00 -17.16
N LEU A 29 4.51 3.67 -17.07
CA LEU A 29 5.71 2.98 -16.56
C LEU A 29 6.89 3.14 -17.53
N GLU A 30 6.63 3.13 -18.83
CA GLU A 30 7.63 3.41 -19.87
C GLU A 30 8.14 4.85 -19.78
N GLN A 31 7.23 5.83 -19.71
CA GLN A 31 7.58 7.25 -19.61
C GLN A 31 8.39 7.58 -18.33
N SER A 32 8.09 6.89 -17.23
CA SER A 32 8.74 7.12 -15.93
C SER A 32 10.12 6.47 -15.80
N ASN A 33 10.68 5.90 -16.89
CA ASN A 33 11.94 5.14 -16.89
C ASN A 33 11.97 3.95 -15.90
N LYS A 34 10.81 3.47 -15.46
CA LYS A 34 10.71 2.34 -14.52
C LYS A 34 10.51 1.02 -15.26
N ARG A 35 11.45 0.72 -16.15
CA ARG A 35 11.44 -0.52 -16.96
C ARG A 35 11.42 -1.79 -16.11
N GLN A 36 11.95 -1.75 -14.89
CA GLN A 36 11.92 -2.87 -13.94
C GLN A 36 10.49 -3.29 -13.54
N ASN A 37 9.53 -2.37 -13.64
CA ASN A 37 8.12 -2.55 -13.27
C ASN A 37 7.25 -3.01 -14.46
N LEU A 38 7.79 -3.01 -15.69
CA LEU A 38 7.08 -3.46 -16.90
C LEU A 38 7.13 -4.98 -17.02
N GLY A 39 5.99 -5.59 -17.38
CA GLY A 39 5.88 -7.02 -17.67
C GLY A 39 6.12 -7.95 -16.46
N ARG A 40 6.10 -7.41 -15.23
CA ARG A 40 6.22 -8.20 -14.00
C ARG A 40 4.84 -8.63 -13.51
N ASP A 41 4.77 -9.86 -13.03
CA ASP A 41 3.58 -10.34 -12.34
C ASP A 41 3.57 -9.82 -10.90
N TYR A 42 2.93 -8.66 -10.71
CA TYR A 42 2.74 -8.10 -9.38
C TYR A 42 1.89 -9.00 -8.49
N ARG A 43 0.93 -9.75 -9.05
CA ARG A 43 0.08 -10.64 -8.26
C ARG A 43 0.91 -11.75 -7.64
N ALA A 44 1.75 -12.43 -8.43
CA ALA A 44 2.65 -13.45 -7.90
C ALA A 44 3.60 -12.92 -6.80
N ALA A 45 4.09 -11.68 -6.94
CA ALA A 45 4.94 -11.07 -5.91
C ALA A 45 4.14 -10.75 -4.62
N ILE A 46 2.93 -10.23 -4.78
CA ILE A 46 2.02 -9.90 -3.67
C ILE A 46 1.60 -11.17 -2.93
N ASP A 47 1.17 -12.19 -3.66
CA ASP A 47 0.74 -13.48 -3.10
C ASP A 47 1.86 -14.11 -2.27
N ARG A 48 3.08 -14.14 -2.81
CA ARG A 48 4.26 -14.64 -2.09
C ARG A 48 4.56 -13.86 -0.80
N LEU A 49 4.38 -12.54 -0.80
CA LEU A 49 4.55 -11.72 0.41
C LEU A 49 3.45 -12.04 1.44
N HIS A 50 2.22 -12.21 1.00
CA HIS A 50 1.08 -12.55 1.85
C HIS A 50 1.18 -13.95 2.47
N GLU A 51 1.68 -14.93 1.72
CA GLU A 51 1.99 -16.28 2.24
C GLU A 51 2.99 -16.23 3.40
N LEU A 52 3.93 -15.29 3.37
CA LEU A 52 4.91 -15.06 4.44
C LEU A 52 4.39 -14.15 5.57
N GLY A 53 3.15 -13.68 5.48
CA GLY A 53 2.57 -12.74 6.45
C GLY A 53 3.19 -11.35 6.40
N ILE A 54 3.83 -10.98 5.30
CA ILE A 54 4.42 -9.66 5.10
C ILE A 54 3.34 -8.71 4.57
N MET A 55 3.10 -7.62 5.30
CA MET A 55 2.16 -6.57 4.92
C MET A 55 2.75 -5.63 3.87
N ILE A 56 1.93 -5.17 2.92
CA ILE A 56 2.37 -4.31 1.82
C ILE A 56 1.88 -2.88 2.03
N ASN A 57 2.80 -1.92 2.04
CA ASN A 57 2.51 -0.51 1.88
C ASN A 57 2.75 -0.12 0.41
N GLY A 58 1.67 -0.01 -0.35
CA GLY A 58 1.71 0.31 -1.78
C GLY A 58 1.85 1.81 -2.02
N SER A 59 2.75 2.19 -2.92
CA SER A 59 2.92 3.57 -3.36
C SER A 59 2.55 3.73 -4.83
N PHE A 60 1.69 4.71 -5.11
CA PHE A 60 1.14 5.01 -6.43
C PHE A 60 1.25 6.50 -6.73
N VAL A 61 1.33 6.85 -8.01
CA VAL A 61 1.48 8.20 -8.53
C VAL A 61 0.38 8.46 -9.55
N PHE A 62 -0.30 9.59 -9.44
CA PHE A 62 -1.34 10.06 -10.36
C PHE A 62 -0.92 11.32 -11.09
N GLY A 63 -1.54 11.54 -12.26
CA GLY A 63 -1.34 12.74 -13.08
C GLY A 63 -0.26 12.57 -14.15
N LEU A 64 0.18 11.35 -14.42
CA LEU A 64 1.06 11.08 -15.56
C LEU A 64 0.29 11.24 -16.87
N ASP A 65 0.99 11.42 -18.00
CA ASP A 65 0.33 11.82 -19.25
C ASP A 65 -0.64 10.77 -19.82
N GLY A 66 -0.45 9.48 -19.48
CA GLY A 66 -1.37 8.40 -19.82
C GLY A 66 -2.56 8.24 -18.87
N ASP A 67 -2.64 9.04 -17.79
CA ASP A 67 -3.76 8.97 -16.85
C ASP A 67 -4.99 9.70 -17.37
N ASP A 68 -6.14 9.05 -17.22
CA ASP A 68 -7.47 9.62 -17.38
C ASP A 68 -8.20 9.67 -16.02
N VAL A 69 -9.38 10.30 -15.98
CA VAL A 69 -10.18 10.47 -14.74
C VAL A 69 -10.60 9.17 -14.05
N SER A 70 -10.55 8.03 -14.73
CA SER A 70 -10.87 6.71 -14.16
C SER A 70 -9.65 6.02 -13.52
N VAL A 71 -8.43 6.56 -13.66
CA VAL A 71 -7.21 6.01 -13.05
C VAL A 71 -7.35 5.82 -11.54
N PHE A 72 -8.03 6.74 -10.86
CA PHE A 72 -8.20 6.73 -9.41
C PHE A 72 -8.96 5.48 -8.97
N ASP A 73 -10.11 5.23 -9.60
CA ASP A 73 -10.99 4.12 -9.25
C ASP A 73 -10.34 2.79 -9.65
N ARG A 74 -9.68 2.72 -10.81
CA ARG A 74 -8.92 1.53 -11.23
C ARG A 74 -7.82 1.18 -10.22
N THR A 75 -7.07 2.18 -9.76
CA THR A 75 -5.96 1.98 -8.83
C THR A 75 -6.44 1.57 -7.45
N VAL A 76 -7.49 2.22 -6.93
CA VAL A 76 -8.10 1.85 -5.64
C VAL A 76 -8.66 0.43 -5.70
N ASN A 77 -9.45 0.11 -6.74
CA ASN A 77 -10.04 -1.21 -6.89
C ASN A 77 -8.97 -2.29 -6.98
N TRP A 78 -7.94 -2.08 -7.80
CA TRP A 78 -6.81 -3.01 -7.91
C TRP A 78 -6.08 -3.21 -6.58
N ALA A 79 -5.78 -2.13 -5.86
CA ALA A 79 -5.07 -2.21 -4.58
C ALA A 79 -5.90 -2.94 -3.52
N VAL A 80 -7.22 -2.73 -3.48
CA VAL A 80 -8.13 -3.46 -2.58
C VAL A 80 -8.25 -4.94 -2.97
N GLU A 81 -8.35 -5.24 -4.27
CA GLU A 81 -8.44 -6.60 -4.78
C GLU A 81 -7.16 -7.40 -4.62
N CYS A 82 -6.01 -6.73 -4.61
CA CYS A 82 -4.73 -7.34 -4.32
C CYS A 82 -4.42 -7.39 -2.82
N GLY A 83 -5.34 -7.02 -1.93
CA GLY A 83 -5.13 -7.11 -0.49
C GLY A 83 -4.05 -6.17 0.06
N ILE A 84 -3.75 -5.05 -0.62
CA ILE A 84 -2.73 -4.10 -0.18
C ILE A 84 -3.12 -3.54 1.20
N THR A 85 -2.17 -3.58 2.15
CA THR A 85 -2.44 -3.27 3.56
C THR A 85 -2.63 -1.78 3.81
N THR A 86 -1.75 -0.98 3.23
CA THR A 86 -1.80 0.49 3.31
C THR A 86 -1.41 1.06 1.96
N ALA A 87 -1.97 2.21 1.60
CA ALA A 87 -1.64 2.88 0.35
C ALA A 87 -1.23 4.33 0.57
N THR A 88 -0.16 4.72 -0.11
CA THR A 88 0.28 6.11 -0.23
C THR A 88 0.10 6.52 -1.68
N PHE A 89 -0.84 7.43 -1.93
CA PHE A 89 -1.05 8.03 -3.24
C PHE A 89 -0.26 9.34 -3.31
N HIS A 90 0.24 9.66 -4.49
CA HIS A 90 0.99 10.88 -4.76
C HIS A 90 0.43 11.55 -6.01
N ILE A 91 0.49 12.87 -6.04
CA ILE A 91 0.38 13.64 -7.29
C ILE A 91 1.78 13.76 -7.86
N ALA A 92 1.96 13.41 -9.15
CA ALA A 92 3.21 13.58 -9.86
C ALA A 92 3.71 15.01 -9.68
N THR A 93 4.95 15.17 -9.22
CA THR A 93 5.50 16.49 -8.88
C THR A 93 6.76 16.72 -9.71
N PRO A 94 6.78 17.74 -10.59
CA PRO A 94 7.94 18.06 -11.42
C PRO A 94 9.05 18.69 -10.57
N TYR A 95 9.94 17.89 -9.98
CA TYR A 95 11.06 18.44 -9.22
C TYR A 95 12.20 18.93 -10.12
N PRO A 96 12.84 20.08 -9.83
CA PRO A 96 13.98 20.58 -10.61
C PRO A 96 15.08 19.53 -10.80
N GLY A 97 15.60 19.43 -12.02
CA GLY A 97 16.61 18.44 -12.40
C GLY A 97 16.06 17.06 -12.77
N THR A 98 14.73 16.84 -12.68
CA THR A 98 14.11 15.61 -13.19
C THR A 98 13.70 15.76 -14.67
N ALA A 99 13.67 14.65 -15.40
CA ALA A 99 13.16 14.63 -16.78
C ALA A 99 11.70 15.12 -16.86
N PHE A 100 10.89 14.79 -15.85
CA PHE A 100 9.50 15.23 -15.76
C PHE A 100 9.39 16.76 -15.61
N TYR A 101 10.26 17.40 -14.82
CA TYR A 101 10.32 18.86 -14.72
C TYR A 101 10.68 19.52 -16.04
N GLU A 102 11.73 19.04 -16.70
CA GLU A 102 12.12 19.61 -18.00
C GLU A 102 11.00 19.47 -19.03
N GLN A 103 10.30 18.33 -19.04
CA GLN A 103 9.14 18.13 -19.91
C GLN A 103 7.99 19.10 -19.59
N MET A 104 7.61 19.25 -18.31
CA MET A 104 6.53 20.17 -17.93
C MET A 104 6.89 21.62 -18.26
N ARG A 105 8.15 22.01 -18.03
CA ARG A 105 8.66 23.34 -18.35
C ARG A 105 8.68 23.61 -19.84
N SER A 106 9.22 22.70 -20.65
CA SER A 106 9.35 22.88 -22.11
C SER A 106 8.00 22.90 -22.82
N THR A 107 7.00 22.22 -22.27
CA THR A 107 5.63 22.17 -22.80
C THR A 107 4.73 23.29 -22.26
N GLY A 108 5.24 24.17 -21.39
CA GLY A 108 4.47 25.27 -20.81
C GLY A 108 3.38 24.83 -19.82
N ARG A 109 3.53 23.64 -19.21
CA ARG A 109 2.54 23.03 -18.31
C ARG A 109 2.82 23.29 -16.83
N MET A 110 3.85 24.06 -16.48
CA MET A 110 4.10 24.46 -15.08
C MET A 110 3.02 25.43 -14.59
N ARG A 111 2.43 25.17 -13.40
CA ARG A 111 1.39 26.04 -12.82
C ARG A 111 1.91 26.99 -11.74
N THR A 112 3.02 26.66 -11.09
CA THR A 112 3.56 27.47 -9.99
C THR A 112 5.04 27.17 -9.76
N ASP A 113 5.81 28.19 -9.40
CA ASP A 113 7.18 28.06 -8.90
C ASP A 113 7.25 28.19 -7.36
N ASN A 114 6.09 28.15 -6.68
CA ASN A 114 6.06 28.11 -5.22
C ASN A 114 6.42 26.71 -4.72
N TRP A 115 7.68 26.55 -4.30
CA TRP A 115 8.24 25.28 -3.83
C TRP A 115 7.54 24.71 -2.59
N ASP A 116 6.85 25.53 -1.80
CA ASP A 116 6.06 25.06 -0.65
C ASP A 116 4.91 24.14 -1.07
N LEU A 117 4.50 24.19 -2.34
CA LEU A 117 3.45 23.34 -2.91
C LEU A 117 4.00 22.04 -3.52
N TYR A 118 5.32 21.80 -3.51
CA TYR A 118 5.94 20.63 -4.14
C TYR A 118 6.02 19.43 -3.16
N ASP A 119 4.90 19.13 -2.53
CA ASP A 119 4.76 18.19 -1.41
C ASP A 119 4.15 16.84 -1.78
N THR A 120 4.02 16.55 -3.08
CA THR A 120 3.33 15.37 -3.66
C THR A 120 1.82 15.30 -3.43
N ARG A 121 1.20 16.40 -2.97
CA ARG A 121 -0.25 16.49 -2.69
C ARG A 121 -0.94 17.63 -3.42
N HIS A 122 -0.19 18.64 -3.85
CA HIS A 122 -0.71 19.74 -4.64
C HIS A 122 -0.42 19.56 -6.13
N VAL A 123 -1.32 20.10 -6.96
CA VAL A 123 -1.18 20.06 -8.42
C VAL A 123 -0.38 21.27 -8.89
N THR A 124 0.91 21.04 -9.16
CA THR A 124 1.88 22.08 -9.56
C THR A 124 2.11 22.16 -11.07
N PHE A 125 1.40 21.35 -11.86
CA PHE A 125 1.46 21.31 -13.33
C PHE A 125 0.07 21.06 -13.95
N GLU A 126 -0.06 21.24 -15.27
CA GLU A 126 -1.25 20.94 -16.06
C GLU A 126 -1.18 19.50 -16.60
N PRO A 127 -1.99 18.55 -16.09
CA PRO A 127 -2.00 17.17 -16.59
C PRO A 127 -2.59 17.10 -18.00
N ALA A 128 -2.12 16.17 -18.83
CA ALA A 128 -2.56 16.05 -20.23
C ALA A 128 -3.99 15.52 -20.38
N GLY A 129 -4.37 14.52 -19.57
CA GLY A 129 -5.63 13.77 -19.73
C GLY A 129 -6.81 14.23 -18.87
N MET A 130 -6.63 15.25 -18.02
CA MET A 130 -7.69 15.73 -17.11
C MET A 130 -7.44 17.18 -16.67
N LYS A 131 -8.41 17.81 -16.00
CA LYS A 131 -8.18 19.14 -15.42
C LYS A 131 -7.40 19.02 -14.09
N PRO A 132 -6.61 20.03 -13.69
CA PRO A 132 -5.93 20.06 -12.40
C PRO A 132 -6.86 19.83 -11.21
N LYS A 133 -8.10 20.36 -11.30
CA LYS A 133 -9.11 20.15 -10.28
C LYS A 133 -9.53 18.67 -10.19
N ASP A 134 -9.74 18.02 -11.33
CA ASP A 134 -10.13 16.61 -11.39
C ASP A 134 -9.02 15.72 -10.81
N LEU A 135 -7.75 16.06 -11.08
CA LEU A 135 -6.60 15.38 -10.48
C LEU A 135 -6.60 15.49 -8.95
N LYS A 136 -6.82 16.70 -8.40
CA LYS A 136 -6.87 16.90 -6.94
C LYS A 136 -8.06 16.19 -6.30
N ASP A 137 -9.24 16.34 -6.89
CA ASP A 137 -10.47 15.72 -6.38
C ASP A 137 -10.40 14.19 -6.43
N GLY A 138 -9.85 13.64 -7.52
CA GLY A 138 -9.62 12.21 -7.69
C GLY A 138 -8.59 11.64 -6.72
N TYR A 139 -7.48 12.35 -6.51
CA TYR A 139 -6.49 12.03 -5.48
C TYR A 139 -7.11 11.97 -4.07
N ASP A 140 -7.92 12.98 -3.70
CA ASP A 140 -8.58 13.00 -2.39
C ASP A 140 -9.63 11.88 -2.28
N ARG A 141 -10.34 11.59 -3.38
CA ARG A 141 -11.31 10.49 -3.45
C ARG A 141 -10.63 9.14 -3.27
N ALA A 142 -9.50 8.90 -3.93
CA ALA A 142 -8.74 7.66 -3.80
C ALA A 142 -8.35 7.37 -2.35
N TYR A 143 -7.89 8.40 -1.63
CA TYR A 143 -7.60 8.31 -0.20
C TYR A 143 -8.84 8.06 0.68
N ARG A 144 -10.01 8.60 0.33
CA ARG A 144 -11.24 8.31 1.07
C ARG A 144 -11.70 6.87 0.84
N GLU A 145 -11.74 6.44 -0.42
CA GLU A 145 -12.29 5.14 -0.84
C GLU A 145 -11.43 3.96 -0.38
N PHE A 146 -10.11 4.05 -0.52
CA PHE A 146 -9.19 3.01 -0.08
C PHE A 146 -9.28 2.75 1.44
N TYR A 147 -9.51 3.81 2.22
CA TYR A 147 -9.57 3.73 3.68
C TYR A 147 -11.02 3.71 4.25
N THR A 148 -12.00 3.33 3.42
CA THR A 148 -13.35 2.99 3.93
C THR A 148 -13.31 1.66 4.68
N TRP A 149 -14.23 1.47 5.63
CA TRP A 149 -14.33 0.21 6.37
C TRP A 149 -14.60 -0.98 5.46
N SER A 150 -15.43 -0.81 4.42
CA SER A 150 -15.68 -1.85 3.42
C SER A 150 -14.43 -2.24 2.65
N SER A 151 -13.60 -1.27 2.25
CA SER A 151 -12.32 -1.54 1.57
C SER A 151 -11.32 -2.22 2.48
N ILE A 152 -11.22 -1.79 3.74
CA ILE A 152 -10.34 -2.42 4.74
C ILE A 152 -10.76 -3.86 4.99
N VAL A 153 -12.05 -4.13 5.19
CA VAL A 153 -12.56 -5.49 5.37
C VAL A 153 -12.31 -6.32 4.12
N ARG A 154 -12.68 -5.82 2.93
CA ARG A 154 -12.46 -6.52 1.66
C ARG A 154 -10.98 -6.85 1.43
N SER A 155 -10.08 -5.89 1.66
CA SER A 155 -8.63 -6.09 1.55
C SER A 155 -8.11 -7.12 2.58
N SER A 156 -8.62 -7.09 3.80
CA SER A 156 -8.22 -8.03 4.86
C SER A 156 -8.61 -9.47 4.54
N LEU A 157 -9.76 -9.71 3.89
CA LEU A 157 -10.26 -11.04 3.56
C LEU A 157 -9.41 -11.79 2.53
N PHE A 158 -8.52 -11.11 1.80
CA PHE A 158 -7.61 -11.75 0.84
C PHE A 158 -6.42 -12.47 1.49
N HIS A 159 -6.32 -12.46 2.82
CA HIS A 159 -5.24 -13.15 3.54
C HIS A 159 -5.69 -14.58 3.87
N GLY A 160 -4.86 -15.58 3.52
CA GLY A 160 -5.20 -17.01 3.65
C GLY A 160 -5.37 -17.53 5.08
N SER A 161 -5.02 -16.76 6.11
CA SER A 161 -5.15 -17.14 7.52
C SER A 161 -6.00 -16.13 8.30
N PRO A 162 -6.98 -16.58 9.12
CA PRO A 162 -7.77 -15.69 9.98
C PRO A 162 -6.92 -14.81 10.92
N LYS A 163 -5.74 -15.31 11.38
CA LYS A 163 -4.77 -14.53 12.15
C LYS A 163 -4.19 -13.36 11.34
N HIS A 164 -3.94 -13.56 10.03
CA HIS A 164 -3.45 -12.51 9.13
C HIS A 164 -4.54 -11.51 8.77
N GLN A 165 -5.78 -11.97 8.54
CA GLN A 165 -6.93 -11.09 8.29
C GLN A 165 -7.14 -10.14 9.48
N LEU A 166 -7.05 -10.66 10.71
CA LEU A 166 -7.19 -9.88 11.93
C LEU A 166 -6.03 -8.89 12.12
N LYS A 167 -4.78 -9.30 11.89
CA LYS A 167 -3.60 -8.42 11.94
C LYS A 167 -3.69 -7.29 10.92
N HIS A 168 -4.04 -7.60 9.68
CA HIS A 168 -4.26 -6.61 8.63
C HIS A 168 -5.37 -5.63 9.04
N PHE A 169 -6.54 -6.13 9.46
CA PHE A 169 -7.65 -5.29 9.88
C PHE A 169 -7.26 -4.34 11.02
N PHE A 170 -6.56 -4.82 12.04
CA PHE A 170 -6.08 -3.97 13.14
C PHE A 170 -4.94 -3.03 12.73
N TYR A 171 -4.08 -3.40 11.79
CA TYR A 171 -3.02 -2.51 11.31
C TYR A 171 -3.60 -1.38 10.44
N ALA A 172 -4.44 -1.72 9.45
CA ALA A 172 -5.09 -0.76 8.56
C ALA A 172 -6.15 0.10 9.28
N GLY A 173 -6.98 -0.50 10.13
CA GLY A 173 -7.99 0.20 10.92
C GLY A 173 -7.41 0.94 12.12
N GLY A 174 -6.46 0.32 12.83
CA GLY A 174 -5.83 0.86 14.03
C GLY A 174 -4.91 2.05 13.75
N TRP A 175 -4.25 2.12 12.59
CA TRP A 175 -3.39 3.26 12.29
C TRP A 175 -4.15 4.50 11.81
N LYS A 176 -5.28 4.35 11.09
CA LYS A 176 -5.98 5.49 10.46
C LYS A 176 -7.31 5.91 11.07
N LYS A 177 -8.02 5.01 11.77
CA LYS A 177 -9.33 5.31 12.38
C LYS A 177 -9.27 5.42 13.91
N PHE A 178 -8.23 4.84 14.52
CA PHE A 178 -7.97 4.94 15.95
C PHE A 178 -7.00 6.08 16.32
N GLU A 179 -6.62 6.96 15.38
CA GLU A 179 -5.78 8.13 15.65
C GLU A 179 -6.24 8.95 16.89
N PRO A 180 -7.55 9.20 17.12
CA PRO A 180 -8.02 9.86 18.34
C PRO A 180 -7.78 9.05 19.61
N LEU A 181 -7.92 7.72 19.54
CA LEU A 181 -7.68 6.83 20.68
C LEU A 181 -6.18 6.74 20.98
N TRP A 182 -5.33 6.64 19.96
CA TRP A 182 -3.88 6.64 20.13
C TRP A 182 -3.39 7.96 20.71
N ASN A 183 -3.89 9.09 20.20
CA ASN A 183 -3.62 10.40 20.78
C ASN A 183 -4.03 10.45 22.26
N LEU A 184 -5.20 9.91 22.61
CA LEU A 184 -5.65 9.83 24.01
C LEU A 184 -4.73 8.94 24.86
N VAL A 185 -4.35 7.75 24.39
CA VAL A 185 -3.46 6.81 25.10
C VAL A 185 -2.04 7.37 25.29
N ILE A 186 -1.52 8.08 24.27
CA ILE A 186 -0.25 8.78 24.31
C ILE A 186 -0.31 9.94 25.32
N GLN A 187 -1.36 10.75 25.27
CA GLN A 187 -1.59 11.85 26.22
C GLN A 187 -1.71 11.33 27.67
N MET A 188 -2.34 10.17 27.86
CA MET A 188 -2.42 9.51 29.18
C MET A 188 -1.12 8.84 29.62
N LYS A 189 -0.06 8.84 28.81
CA LYS A 189 1.22 8.12 29.04
C LYS A 189 1.02 6.64 29.39
N ARG A 190 0.00 6.00 28.79
CA ARG A 190 -0.39 4.60 29.07
C ARG A 190 0.04 3.62 27.97
N LEU A 191 1.00 4.00 27.12
CA LEU A 191 1.54 3.15 26.05
C LEU A 191 1.97 1.74 26.52
N ARG A 192 2.48 1.60 27.75
CA ARG A 192 2.87 0.31 28.35
C ARG A 192 1.72 -0.69 28.51
N LEU A 193 0.47 -0.23 28.60
CA LEU A 193 -0.70 -1.12 28.67
C LEU A 193 -1.04 -1.75 27.32
N MET A 194 -0.62 -1.10 26.22
CA MET A 194 -0.88 -1.55 24.86
C MET A 194 0.24 -2.42 24.29
N THR A 195 1.38 -2.51 24.99
CA THR A 195 2.55 -3.29 24.57
C THR A 195 2.20 -4.75 24.27
N PRO A 196 1.42 -5.49 25.09
CA PRO A 196 1.06 -6.88 24.79
C PRO A 196 0.18 -7.02 23.53
N LEU A 197 -0.69 -6.03 23.26
CA LEU A 197 -1.52 -6.01 22.07
C LEU A 197 -0.67 -5.75 20.81
N LEU A 198 0.25 -4.78 20.87
CA LEU A 198 1.16 -4.45 19.79
C LEU A 198 2.12 -5.60 19.50
N GLU A 199 2.68 -6.23 20.53
CA GLU A 199 3.50 -7.44 20.43
C GLU A 199 2.70 -8.60 19.87
N GLY A 200 1.43 -8.75 20.24
CA GLY A 200 0.51 -9.75 19.67
C GLY A 200 0.25 -9.53 18.17
N ILE A 201 0.04 -8.28 17.74
CA ILE A 201 -0.10 -7.93 16.32
C ILE A 201 1.21 -8.18 15.55
N LEU A 202 2.37 -7.87 16.16
CA LEU A 202 3.69 -8.03 15.56
C LEU A 202 4.31 -9.43 15.72
N SER A 203 3.68 -10.31 16.52
CA SER A 203 4.15 -11.66 16.81
C SER A 203 4.35 -12.46 15.52
N LYS A 204 5.32 -13.40 15.53
CA LYS A 204 5.57 -14.30 14.40
C LYS A 204 4.28 -15.08 14.10
N VAL A 205 3.85 -15.11 12.83
CA VAL A 205 2.99 -16.18 12.35
C VAL A 205 3.92 -17.21 11.73
N SER A 206 4.36 -18.16 12.54
CA SER A 206 5.16 -19.28 12.03
C SER A 206 4.24 -20.34 11.46
N ARG A 207 4.57 -20.82 10.25
CA ARG A 207 3.97 -22.00 9.59
C ARG A 207 3.93 -23.23 10.52
N GLN A 208 4.86 -23.31 11.47
CA GLN A 208 4.92 -24.37 12.49
C GLN A 208 3.70 -24.45 13.42
N GLU A 209 2.95 -23.36 13.66
CA GLU A 209 1.75 -23.44 14.50
C GLU A 209 0.56 -24.08 13.76
N ALA A 210 0.44 -23.83 12.46
CA ALA A 210 -0.62 -24.42 11.64
C ALA A 210 -0.39 -25.92 11.40
N ASP A 211 0.86 -26.30 11.09
CA ASP A 211 1.23 -27.72 10.92
C ASP A 211 1.14 -28.50 12.24
N ALA A 212 1.39 -27.84 13.39
CA ALA A 212 1.25 -28.45 14.70
C ALA A 212 -0.22 -28.60 15.14
N GLU A 213 -1.10 -27.64 14.84
CA GLU A 213 -2.54 -27.76 15.06
C GLU A 213 -3.15 -28.86 14.17
N GLU A 214 -2.77 -28.93 12.89
CA GLU A 214 -3.27 -29.94 11.95
C GLU A 214 -2.77 -31.35 12.30
N ALA A 215 -1.50 -31.48 12.73
CA ALA A 215 -0.96 -32.75 13.23
C ALA A 215 -1.61 -33.21 14.56
N THR A 216 -1.94 -32.26 15.46
CA THR A 216 -2.61 -32.57 16.72
C THR A 216 -4.07 -32.98 16.50
N GLN A 217 -4.74 -32.38 15.53
CA GLN A 217 -6.13 -32.68 15.17
C GLN A 217 -6.25 -34.01 14.39
N ALA A 218 -5.26 -34.35 13.56
CA ALA A 218 -5.14 -35.66 12.93
C ALA A 218 -4.85 -36.78 13.94
N ALA A 219 -3.98 -36.54 14.94
CA ALA A 219 -3.68 -37.49 15.99
C ALA A 219 -4.87 -37.79 16.92
N ALA A 220 -5.72 -36.78 17.19
CA ALA A 220 -6.94 -36.94 17.99
C ALA A 220 -8.08 -37.71 17.29
N THR A 221 -7.97 -37.94 15.98
CA THR A 221 -8.99 -38.68 15.20
C THR A 221 -8.64 -40.17 15.02
N ILE A 222 -7.40 -40.57 15.32
CA ILE A 222 -6.87 -41.92 15.02
C ILE A 222 -6.95 -42.88 16.23
N TYR A 223 -7.17 -42.39 17.44
CA TYR A 223 -7.42 -43.24 18.62
C TYR A 223 -8.62 -42.72 19.42
N PRO A 224 -9.76 -43.42 19.44
CA PRO A 224 -10.90 -43.08 20.30
C PRO A 224 -10.64 -43.37 21.78
#